data_AF-A0A2N2WC55-F1
#
_entry.id   AF-A0A2N2WC55-F1
#
_cell.length_a   1.000
_cell.length_b   1.000
_cell.length_c   1.000
_cell.angle_alpha   90.00
_cell.angle_beta   90.00
_cell.angle_gamma   90.00
#
_symmetry.space_group_name_H-M   'P 1'
#
loop_
_entity.id
_entity.type
_entity.pdbx_description
1 polymer ?
#
loop_
_entity_poly.entity_id
_entity_poly.type
_entity_poly.pdbx_seq_one_letter_code
_entity_poly.pdbx_strand_id
1 'polypeptide(L)' 'MENHIEEKEILTFPDYYKSLRNERSEFIQKMVELTGFRYRTIMNYISGATIPDKPTRLRIAEYLKTDEKKLWPSRTI' A
#
# COMPACT_ATOMS: atom_id res chain seq x y z
N MET A 1 17.03 18.55 -22.37
CA MET A 1 15.64 18.08 -22.30
C MET A 1 15.65 16.80 -21.49
N GLU A 2 15.60 16.92 -20.16
CA GLU A 2 15.51 15.74 -19.28
C GLU A 2 14.04 15.42 -19.08
N ASN A 3 13.53 14.56 -19.96
CA ASN A 3 12.25 13.88 -19.75
C ASN A 3 12.55 12.57 -19.01
N HIS A 4 12.49 12.61 -17.68
CA HIS A 4 12.18 11.43 -16.87
C HIS A 4 11.08 11.82 -15.89
N ILE A 5 9.91 12.10 -16.45
CA ILE A 5 8.67 11.90 -15.69
C ILE A 5 8.59 10.38 -15.55
N GLU A 6 9.11 9.83 -14.44
CA GLU A 6 8.67 8.51 -14.00
C GLU A 6 7.17 8.64 -13.79
N GLU A 7 6.40 8.24 -14.80
CA GLU A 7 5.01 7.85 -14.62
C GLU A 7 5.05 6.73 -13.59
N LYS A 8 4.97 7.09 -12.30
CA LYS A 8 4.79 6.16 -11.21
C LYS A 8 3.52 5.38 -11.53
N GLU A 9 3.70 4.20 -12.12
CA GLU A 9 2.66 3.22 -12.39
C GLU A 9 1.70 3.21 -11.20
N ILE A 10 0.40 3.26 -11.49
CA ILE A 10 -0.63 3.18 -10.47
C ILE A 10 -0.55 1.77 -9.88
N LEU A 11 0.22 1.61 -8.79
CA LEU A 11 0.33 0.37 -8.06
C LEU A 11 -0.71 0.39 -6.94
N THR A 12 -1.68 -0.52 -7.02
CA THR A 12 -2.58 -0.81 -5.89
C THR A 12 -1.77 -1.31 -4.70
N PHE A 13 -2.34 -1.30 -3.49
CA PHE A 13 -1.62 -1.79 -2.31
C PHE A 13 -1.10 -3.24 -2.47
N PRO A 14 -1.88 -4.19 -3.02
CA PRO A 14 -1.37 -5.50 -3.41
C PRO A 14 -0.22 -5.47 -4.42
N ASP A 15 -0.28 -4.60 -5.43
CA ASP A 15 0.74 -4.53 -6.48
C ASP A 15 2.04 -3.90 -5.98
N TYR A 16 1.93 -2.90 -5.10
CA TYR A 16 3.07 -2.37 -4.36
C TYR A 16 3.75 -3.48 -3.55
N TYR A 17 2.99 -4.28 -2.81
CA TYR A 17 3.60 -5.40 -2.07
C TYR A 17 4.27 -6.43 -3.00
N LYS A 18 3.67 -6.73 -4.15
CA LYS A 18 4.26 -7.65 -5.14
C LYS A 18 5.57 -7.11 -5.72
N SER A 19 5.71 -5.79 -5.88
CA SER A 19 6.93 -5.16 -6.41
C SER A 19 8.11 -5.25 -5.45
N LEU A 20 7.85 -5.32 -4.14
CA LEU A 20 8.86 -5.65 -3.14
C LEU A 20 9.31 -7.09 -3.35
N ARG A 21 10.54 -7.32 -3.83
CA ARG A 21 11.05 -8.69 -4.04
C ARG A 21 11.60 -9.30 -2.74
N ASN A 22 12.57 -8.62 -2.14
CA ASN A 22 13.32 -9.13 -0.99
C ASN A 22 12.92 -8.48 0.34
N GLU A 23 12.16 -7.38 0.29
CA GLU A 23 11.84 -6.55 1.46
C GLU A 23 10.42 -6.82 2.01
N ARG A 24 9.76 -7.89 1.52
CA ARG A 24 8.36 -8.19 1.87
C ARG A 24 8.15 -8.41 3.37
N SER A 25 9.06 -9.13 4.02
CA SER A 25 8.96 -9.43 5.45
C SER A 25 9.11 -8.16 6.29
N GLU A 26 10.10 -7.32 5.95
CA GLU A 26 10.35 -6.04 6.62
C GLU A 26 9.18 -5.09 6.42
N PHE A 27 8.63 -5.02 5.21
CA PHE A 27 7.45 -4.23 4.93
C PHE A 27 6.25 -4.63 5.79
N ILE A 28 5.96 -5.94 5.91
CA ILE A 28 4.85 -6.40 6.75
C ILE A 28 5.08 -6.03 8.22
N GLN A 29 6.30 -6.23 8.73
CA GLN A 29 6.63 -5.81 10.09
C GLN A 29 6.42 -4.31 10.27
N LYS A 30 6.85 -3.50 9.31
CA LYS A 30 6.65 -2.06 9.36
C LYS A 30 5.18 -1.64 9.32
N MET A 31 4.36 -2.35 8.54
CA MET A 31 2.91 -2.13 8.52
C MET A 31 2.25 -2.50 9.86
N VAL A 32 2.69 -3.57 10.51
CA VAL A 32 2.25 -3.95 11.86
C VAL A 32 2.60 -2.85 12.86
N GLU A 33 3.83 -2.34 12.84
CA GLU A 33 4.27 -1.24 13.70
C GLU A 33 3.49 0.06 13.44
N LEU A 34 3.30 0.43 12.18
CA LEU A 34 2.65 1.68 11.76
C LEU A 34 1.16 1.72 12.14
N THR A 35 0.48 0.58 12.02
CA THR A 35 -0.97 0.50 12.16
C THR A 35 -1.42 -0.05 13.51
N GLY A 36 -0.55 -0.78 14.21
CA GLY A 36 -0.90 -1.54 15.42
C GLY A 36 -1.73 -2.80 15.13
N PHE A 37 -2.03 -3.12 13.86
CA PHE A 37 -2.78 -4.31 13.51
C PHE A 37 -1.91 -5.57 13.52
N ARG A 38 -2.55 -6.71 13.77
CA ARG A 38 -1.87 -8.01 13.73
C ARG A 38 -1.45 -8.37 12.30
N TYR A 39 -0.38 -9.15 12.18
CA TYR A 39 0.15 -9.68 10.91
C TYR A 39 -0.95 -10.19 9.96
N ARG A 40 -1.88 -10.99 10.47
CA ARG A 40 -2.99 -11.55 9.67
C ARG A 40 -3.85 -10.47 9.02
N THR A 41 -4.14 -9.37 9.73
CA THR A 41 -4.91 -8.25 9.20
C THR A 41 -4.15 -7.55 8.08
N ILE A 42 -2.84 -7.33 8.26
CA ILE A 42 -1.98 -6.76 7.22
C ILE A 42 -1.95 -7.65 5.98
N MET A 43 -1.87 -8.97 6.15
CA MET A 43 -1.93 -9.92 5.03
C MET A 43 -3.29 -9.89 4.31
N ASN A 44 -4.40 -9.67 5.01
CA ASN A 44 -5.70 -9.48 4.38
C ASN A 44 -5.76 -8.18 3.55
N TYR A 45 -5.08 -7.12 3.99
CA TYR A 45 -4.95 -5.89 3.20
C TYR A 45 -4.07 -6.10 1.96
N ILE A 46 -2.93 -6.77 2.12
CA ILE A 46 -1.99 -7.09 1.04
C ILE A 46 -2.63 -7.96 -0.04
N SER A 47 -3.44 -8.94 0.36
CA SER A 47 -4.17 -9.81 -0.59
C SER A 47 -5.39 -9.14 -1.22
N GLY A 48 -5.80 -7.95 -0.72
CA GLY A 48 -7.03 -7.29 -1.15
C GLY A 48 -8.31 -7.95 -0.62
N ALA A 49 -8.22 -8.95 0.26
CA ALA A 49 -9.37 -9.61 0.87
C ALA A 49 -10.21 -8.65 1.72
N THR A 50 -9.57 -7.63 2.31
CA THR A 50 -10.23 -6.55 3.04
C THR A 50 -9.58 -5.22 2.72
N ILE A 51 -10.37 -4.14 2.76
CA ILE A 51 -9.87 -2.77 2.60
C ILE A 51 -9.76 -2.13 4.00
N PRO A 52 -8.63 -1.49 4.36
CA PRO A 52 -8.52 -0.80 5.65
C PRO A 52 -9.52 0.36 5.76
N ASP A 53 -9.80 0.84 6.96
CA ASP A 53 -10.60 2.05 7.15
C ASP A 53 -9.88 3.31 6.62
N LYS A 54 -10.63 4.41 6.47
CA LYS A 54 -10.09 5.66 5.89
C LYS A 54 -8.87 6.21 6.67
N PRO A 55 -8.89 6.32 8.01
CA PRO A 55 -7.72 6.77 8.77
C PRO A 55 -6.48 5.91 8.53
N THR A 56 -6.64 4.58 8.51
CA THR A 56 -5.54 3.64 8.26
C THR A 56 -4.99 3.79 6.85
N ARG A 57 -5.87 3.89 5.83
CA ARG A 57 -5.45 4.07 4.44
C ARG A 57 -4.65 5.36 4.26
N LEU A 58 -5.09 6.46 4.86
CA LEU A 58 -4.34 7.73 4.83
C LEU A 58 -2.97 7.60 5.48
N ARG A 59 -2.88 6.97 6.66
CA ARG A 59 -1.60 6.75 7.35
C ARG A 59 -0.63 5.90 6.54
N ILE A 60 -1.11 4.83 5.91
CA ILE A 60 -0.28 3.99 5.05
C ILE A 60 0.15 4.76 3.81
N ALA A 61 -0.75 5.50 3.17
CA ALA A 61 -0.44 6.30 1.98
C ALA A 61 0.63 7.37 2.27
N GLU A 62 0.52 8.04 3.42
CA GLU A 62 1.52 9.00 3.92
C GLU A 62 2.90 8.33 4.09
N TYR A 63 2.95 7.17 4.76
CA TYR A 63 4.19 6.43 4.93
C TYR A 63 4.82 6.03 3.58
N LEU A 64 4.02 5.59 2.62
CA LEU A 64 4.47 5.18 1.28
C LEU A 64 4.72 6.36 0.33
N LYS A 65 4.48 7.60 0.78
CA LYS A 65 4.62 8.83 -0.02
C LYS A 65 3.87 8.72 -1.36
N THR A 66 2.65 8.23 -1.30
CA THR A 66 1.77 8.02 -2.46
C THR A 66 0.34 8.48 -2.14
N ASP A 67 -0.51 8.56 -3.16
CA ASP A 67 -1.92 8.90 -3.01
C ASP A 67 -2.71 7.67 -2.53
N GLU A 68 -3.57 7.86 -1.53
CA GLU A 68 -4.49 6.84 -1.02
C GLU A 68 -5.36 6.26 -2.14
N LYS A 69 -5.79 7.07 -3.09
CA LYS A 69 -6.60 6.67 -4.24
C LYS A 69 -5.83 5.79 -5.23
N LYS A 70 -4.49 5.83 -5.24
CA LYS A 70 -3.68 4.91 -6.05
C LYS A 70 -3.62 3.53 -5.41
N LEU A 71 -3.45 3.49 -4.08
CA LEU A 71 -3.38 2.24 -3.32
C LEU A 71 -4.73 1.52 -3.25
N TRP A 72 -5.81 2.28 -3.08
CA TRP A 72 -7.18 1.79 -3.02
C TRP A 72 -8.08 2.65 -3.91
N PRO A 73 -8.06 2.42 -5.24
CA PRO A 73 -8.94 3.14 -6.14
C PRO A 73 -10.40 2.89 -5.76
N SER A 74 -11.16 3.97 -5.59
CA SER A 74 -12.62 3.88 -5.50
C SER A 74 -13.11 3.15 -6.74
N ARG A 75 -13.81 2.03 -6.57
CA ARG A 75 -14.53 1.41 -7.68
C ARG A 75 -15.61 2.38 -8.10
N THR A 76 -15.35 3.17 -9.14
CA THR A 76 -16.41 3.81 -9.92
C THR A 76 -17.12 2.67 -10.63
N ILE A 77 -18.29 2.29 -10.12
CA ILE A 77 -19.28 1.53 -10.88
C ILE A 77 -20.21 2.57 -11.51
#